data_AF-A0A932WB36-F1
#
_entry.id   AF-A0A932WB36-F1
#
_cell.length_a   1.000
_cell.length_b   1.000
_cell.length_c   1.000
_cell.angle_alpha   90.00
_cell.angle_beta   90.00
_cell.angle_gamma   90.00
#
_symmetry.space_group_name_H-M   'P 1'
#
loop_
_entity.id
_entity.type
_entity.pdbx_description
1 polymer ?
#
loop_
_entity_poly.entity_id
_entity_poly.type
_entity_poly.pdbx_seq_one_letter_code
_entity_poly.pdbx_strand_id
1 'polypeptide(L)'
;MQTQTLLRMSLCLLCFVSAGIHAGEDQKGVKEKEVSPVPLDTKYSWNGDIIKFHANFPNVKVGNKTVCAPSKSEFAVSTEDKTTHKLTGVFLDLGGKQCSSSDALTSEKLDPNTTYVLEKAEVELAPHSRRGWTFGALALPFKYQFSDKTFTNATTIGPYLGYGVNSNWGDFMGGTSTTLVFSAGWVNNIDVPLLKAADAKESTGTVNRSGFTTAVGIVFSVDKGTGMQFGVFAGQDRLGRNTLAPYKYEGKWWLSGMVGYKFF
;
A
#
# COMPACT_ATOMS: atom_id res chain seq x y z
N MET A 1 44.37 -21.60 33.98
CA MET A 1 43.97 -20.25 34.46
C MET A 1 42.55 -20.02 33.96
N GLN A 2 41.53 -20.18 34.81
CA GLN A 2 40.90 -19.10 35.61
C GLN A 2 40.36 -17.99 34.68
N THR A 3 39.07 -17.62 34.62
CA THR A 3 37.92 -17.84 35.51
C THR A 3 36.64 -17.52 34.71
N GLN A 4 35.53 -18.20 35.01
CA GLN A 4 34.18 -17.89 34.51
C GLN A 4 33.66 -16.54 35.04
N THR A 5 32.80 -15.85 34.28
CA THR A 5 31.92 -14.80 34.84
C THR A 5 30.53 -14.93 34.24
N LEU A 6 29.62 -15.47 35.05
CA LEU A 6 28.18 -15.57 34.84
C LEU A 6 27.54 -14.22 35.17
N LEU A 7 26.86 -13.60 34.22
CA LEU A 7 26.01 -12.44 34.45
C LEU A 7 24.57 -12.92 34.72
N ARG A 8 24.14 -12.87 35.99
CA ARG A 8 22.76 -13.04 36.42
C ARG A 8 22.05 -11.69 36.30
N MET A 9 21.04 -11.59 35.44
CA MET A 9 20.10 -10.46 35.46
C MET A 9 18.88 -10.83 36.30
N SER A 10 18.70 -10.04 37.36
CA SER A 10 17.61 -10.09 38.33
C SER A 10 16.25 -9.83 37.68
N LEU A 11 15.31 -10.74 37.95
CA LEU A 11 13.89 -10.61 37.67
C LEU A 11 13.29 -9.69 38.75
N CYS A 12 12.99 -8.44 38.40
CA CYS A 12 12.34 -7.50 39.32
C CYS A 12 10.81 -7.71 39.24
N LEU A 13 10.29 -8.37 40.27
CA LEU A 13 8.88 -8.58 40.56
C LEU A 13 8.29 -7.25 41.04
N LEU A 14 7.35 -6.65 40.30
CA LEU A 14 6.57 -5.50 40.74
C LEU A 14 5.11 -5.93 40.91
N CYS A 15 4.77 -6.19 42.17
CA CYS A 15 3.40 -6.28 42.65
C CYS A 15 2.77 -4.88 42.55
N PHE A 16 1.69 -4.74 41.77
CA PHE A 16 0.75 -3.62 41.96
C PHE A 16 -0.45 -4.12 42.75
N VAL A 17 -0.54 -3.61 43.98
CA VAL A 17 -1.64 -3.76 44.92
C VAL A 17 -2.87 -3.05 44.36
N SER A 18 -3.99 -3.76 44.35
CA SER A 18 -5.33 -3.24 44.16
C SER A 18 -5.78 -2.47 45.40
N ALA A 19 -6.19 -1.21 45.21
CA ALA A 19 -6.99 -0.48 46.18
C ALA A 19 -8.11 0.25 45.42
N GLY A 20 -9.34 -0.18 45.66
CA GLY A 20 -10.54 0.46 45.15
C GLY A 20 -10.82 1.76 45.89
N ILE A 21 -11.25 2.78 45.16
CA ILE A 21 -11.90 3.98 45.69
C ILE A 21 -13.14 4.24 44.82
N HIS A 22 -14.31 4.04 45.42
CA HIS A 22 -15.57 4.62 44.96
C HIS A 22 -15.59 6.08 45.40
N ALA A 23 -15.66 7.01 44.45
CA ALA A 23 -16.04 8.39 44.71
C ALA A 23 -16.86 8.88 43.51
N GLY A 24 -18.09 9.33 43.77
CA GLY A 24 -18.98 9.89 42.76
C GLY A 24 -18.39 11.18 42.22
N GLU A 25 -18.28 11.26 40.90
CA GLU A 25 -17.73 12.41 40.20
C GLU A 25 -18.87 13.17 39.51
N ASP A 26 -19.11 14.40 39.99
CA ASP A 26 -19.90 15.43 39.35
C ASP A 26 -19.49 15.55 37.87
N GLN A 27 -20.44 15.31 36.95
CA GLN A 27 -20.23 15.55 35.52
C GLN A 27 -20.21 17.06 35.24
N LYS A 28 -19.09 17.70 35.59
CA LYS A 28 -18.73 19.02 35.07
C LYS A 28 -18.50 18.89 33.57
N GLY A 29 -19.34 19.61 32.82
CA GLY A 29 -19.42 19.62 31.35
C GLY A 29 -18.09 19.34 30.65
N VAL A 30 -18.01 18.15 30.06
CA VAL A 30 -17.00 17.81 29.06
C VAL A 30 -17.23 18.76 27.91
N LYS A 31 -16.38 19.78 27.78
CA LYS A 31 -16.32 20.61 26.58
C LYS A 31 -15.93 19.68 25.44
N GLU A 32 -16.91 19.38 24.59
CA GLU A 32 -16.74 18.65 23.34
C GLU A 32 -15.60 19.33 22.58
N LYS A 33 -14.46 18.66 22.55
CA LYS A 33 -13.27 19.18 21.87
C LYS A 33 -13.60 19.09 20.39
N GLU A 34 -13.90 20.23 19.78
CA GLU A 34 -14.14 20.38 18.35
C GLU A 34 -13.00 19.68 17.60
N VAL A 35 -13.28 18.47 17.11
CA VAL A 35 -12.32 17.68 16.35
C VAL A 35 -12.18 18.41 15.03
N SER A 36 -11.04 19.10 14.85
CA SER A 36 -10.74 19.76 13.59
C SER A 36 -10.99 18.78 12.44
N PRO A 37 -11.74 19.18 11.40
CA PRO A 37 -12.10 18.29 10.31
C PRO A 37 -10.83 17.68 9.73
N VAL A 38 -10.80 16.35 9.68
CA VAL A 38 -9.70 15.61 9.03
C VAL A 38 -9.72 16.04 7.56
N PRO A 39 -8.60 16.55 7.00
CA PRO A 39 -8.55 16.90 5.60
C PRO A 39 -8.87 15.67 4.75
N LEU A 40 -10.01 15.68 4.06
CA LEU A 40 -10.37 14.58 3.16
C LEU A 40 -9.40 14.53 2.00
N ASP A 41 -8.87 13.33 1.72
CA ASP A 41 -7.98 13.12 0.60
C ASP A 41 -8.79 13.07 -0.70
N THR A 42 -8.89 14.22 -1.36
CA THR A 42 -9.63 14.40 -2.62
C THR A 42 -8.86 13.91 -3.85
N LYS A 43 -7.60 13.49 -3.69
CA LYS A 43 -6.73 13.21 -4.84
C LYS A 43 -6.98 11.83 -5.43
N TYR A 44 -7.39 10.85 -4.63
CA TYR A 44 -7.64 9.49 -5.08
C TYR A 44 -9.09 9.25 -5.46
N SER A 45 -9.27 8.75 -6.69
CA SER A 45 -10.52 8.12 -7.11
C SER A 45 -10.65 6.73 -6.48
N TRP A 46 -11.81 6.40 -5.93
CA TRP A 46 -12.16 5.08 -5.41
C TRP A 46 -13.05 4.29 -6.40
N ASN A 47 -13.34 4.87 -7.57
CA ASN A 47 -14.13 4.22 -8.63
C ASN A 47 -13.51 2.86 -9.02
N GLY A 48 -14.31 1.80 -8.94
CA GLY A 48 -13.89 0.43 -9.26
C GLY A 48 -13.15 -0.30 -8.14
N ASP A 49 -12.89 0.36 -7.00
CA ASP A 49 -12.28 -0.29 -5.85
C ASP A 49 -13.29 -1.16 -5.09
N ILE A 50 -12.77 -2.19 -4.42
CA ILE A 50 -13.51 -3.00 -3.47
C ILE A 50 -12.96 -2.72 -2.08
N ILE A 51 -13.84 -2.27 -1.19
CA ILE A 51 -13.57 -1.95 0.20
C ILE A 51 -13.99 -3.14 1.05
N LYS A 52 -13.10 -3.62 1.91
CA LYS A 52 -13.40 -4.67 2.86
C LYS A 52 -13.34 -4.10 4.27
N PHE A 53 -14.46 -4.14 4.98
CA PHE A 53 -14.53 -3.64 6.35
C PHE A 53 -13.95 -4.66 7.33
N HIS A 54 -13.17 -4.22 8.32
CA HIS A 54 -12.64 -5.08 9.39
C HIS A 54 -13.45 -4.99 10.68
N ALA A 55 -14.30 -3.98 10.81
CA ALA A 55 -15.26 -3.79 11.89
C ALA A 55 -16.66 -3.60 11.32
N ASN A 56 -17.69 -3.63 12.19
CA ASN A 56 -19.02 -3.22 11.78
C ASN A 56 -18.99 -1.75 11.38
N PHE A 57 -19.58 -1.43 10.24
CA PHE A 57 -19.64 -0.08 9.71
C PHE A 57 -21.08 0.44 9.86
N PRO A 58 -21.35 1.31 10.86
CA PRO A 58 -22.65 1.95 10.99
C PRO A 58 -22.84 2.96 9.86
N ASN A 59 -24.05 3.51 9.71
CA ASN A 59 -24.34 4.65 8.83
C ASN A 59 -24.37 4.38 7.31
N VAL A 60 -24.56 3.13 6.88
CA VAL A 60 -24.79 2.82 5.46
C VAL A 60 -26.16 3.32 5.03
N LYS A 61 -26.25 4.22 4.04
CA LYS A 61 -27.56 4.78 3.61
C LYS A 61 -28.17 4.00 2.44
N VAL A 62 -29.48 3.74 2.54
CA VAL A 62 -30.35 3.20 1.47
C VAL A 62 -31.60 4.06 1.37
N GLY A 63 -31.68 4.90 0.35
CA GLY A 63 -32.74 5.92 0.27
C GLY A 63 -32.73 6.79 1.53
N ASN A 64 -33.82 6.76 2.30
CA ASN A 64 -33.97 7.50 3.56
C ASN A 64 -33.65 6.68 4.82
N LYS A 65 -33.20 5.44 4.66
CA LYS A 65 -32.90 4.54 5.77
C LYS A 65 -31.39 4.41 5.99
N THR A 66 -31.04 4.08 7.22
CA THR A 66 -29.66 3.80 7.62
C THR A 66 -29.58 2.36 8.13
N VAL A 67 -28.67 1.59 7.53
CA VAL A 67 -28.40 0.19 7.86
C VAL A 67 -26.95 0.04 8.32
N CYS A 68 -26.62 -1.11 8.92
CA CYS A 68 -25.28 -1.43 9.36
C CYS A 68 -24.65 -2.50 8.45
N ALA A 69 -23.41 -2.28 8.02
CA ALA A 69 -22.63 -3.28 7.32
C ALA A 69 -21.81 -4.13 8.31
N PRO A 70 -21.93 -5.46 8.27
CA PRO A 70 -21.20 -6.33 9.18
C PRO A 70 -19.69 -6.32 8.87
N SER A 71 -18.88 -6.61 9.89
CA SER A 71 -17.44 -6.84 9.73
C SER A 71 -17.15 -7.88 8.65
N LYS A 72 -16.08 -7.71 7.87
CA LYS A 72 -15.68 -8.54 6.71
C LYS A 72 -16.56 -8.42 5.47
N SER A 73 -17.60 -7.58 5.49
CA SER A 73 -18.35 -7.25 4.28
C SER A 73 -17.47 -6.56 3.23
N GLU A 74 -17.79 -6.79 1.96
CA GLU A 74 -17.09 -6.21 0.82
C GLU A 74 -18.02 -5.30 0.02
N PHE A 75 -17.63 -4.05 -0.16
CA PHE A 75 -18.38 -3.03 -0.90
C PHE A 75 -17.64 -2.66 -2.18
N ALA A 76 -18.27 -2.88 -3.33
CA ALA A 76 -17.74 -2.50 -4.64
C ALA A 76 -18.21 -1.10 -5.01
N VAL A 77 -17.27 -0.16 -5.10
CA VAL A 77 -17.53 1.24 -5.44
C VAL A 77 -17.77 1.34 -6.95
N SER A 78 -18.98 1.74 -7.31
CA SER A 78 -19.34 2.02 -8.72
C SER A 78 -19.00 3.46 -9.09
N THR A 79 -19.35 4.41 -8.22
CA THR A 79 -19.19 5.84 -8.46
C THR A 79 -18.80 6.58 -7.19
N GLU A 80 -17.83 7.48 -7.28
CA GLU A 80 -17.47 8.46 -6.27
C GLU A 80 -17.91 9.86 -6.72
N ASP A 81 -18.77 10.50 -5.93
CA ASP A 81 -19.09 11.91 -6.08
C ASP A 81 -18.07 12.74 -5.29
N LYS A 82 -17.16 13.40 -6.02
CA LYS A 82 -16.12 14.26 -5.44
C LYS A 82 -16.66 15.54 -4.79
N THR A 83 -17.87 15.96 -5.16
CA THR A 83 -18.50 17.19 -4.64
C THR A 83 -19.16 16.91 -3.29
N THR A 84 -19.86 15.78 -3.18
CA THR A 84 -20.54 15.40 -1.93
C THR A 84 -19.71 14.47 -1.06
N HIS A 85 -18.54 14.02 -1.52
CA HIS A 85 -17.69 13.02 -0.87
C HIS A 85 -18.42 11.71 -0.57
N LYS A 86 -19.24 11.24 -1.52
CA LYS A 86 -20.05 10.03 -1.36
C LYS A 86 -19.58 8.92 -2.27
N LEU A 87 -19.60 7.70 -1.73
CA LEU A 87 -19.31 6.47 -2.45
C LEU A 87 -20.61 5.74 -2.70
N THR A 88 -20.90 5.44 -3.97
CA THR A 88 -22.10 4.70 -4.40
C THR A 88 -21.67 3.34 -4.94
N GLY A 89 -22.35 2.28 -4.54
CA GLY A 89 -21.93 0.92 -4.88
C GLY A 89 -22.84 -0.16 -4.32
N VAL A 90 -22.38 -1.40 -4.37
CA VAL A 90 -23.11 -2.59 -3.92
C VAL A 90 -22.26 -3.42 -2.97
N PHE A 91 -22.89 -4.13 -2.03
CA PHE A 91 -22.19 -5.11 -1.21
C PHE A 91 -22.10 -6.45 -1.96
N LEU A 92 -20.88 -6.93 -2.20
CA LEU A 92 -20.62 -8.21 -2.87
C LEU A 92 -20.69 -9.39 -1.91
N ASP A 93 -20.24 -9.19 -0.67
CA ASP A 93 -20.22 -10.17 0.40
C ASP A 93 -20.63 -9.48 1.71
N LEU A 94 -21.49 -10.14 2.48
CA LEU A 94 -22.03 -9.66 3.75
C LEU A 94 -21.41 -10.38 4.94
N GLY A 95 -20.23 -10.99 4.77
CA GLY A 95 -19.58 -11.87 5.75
C GLY A 95 -19.52 -11.39 7.20
N GLY A 96 -18.98 -12.24 8.08
CA GLY A 96 -18.78 -11.93 9.50
C GLY A 96 -20.03 -12.03 10.38
N LYS A 97 -19.94 -11.45 11.59
CA LYS A 97 -21.06 -11.43 12.54
C LYS A 97 -22.03 -10.31 12.15
N GLN A 98 -23.32 -10.62 12.15
CA GLN A 98 -24.37 -9.63 11.92
C GLN A 98 -24.27 -8.49 12.95
N CYS A 99 -24.65 -7.29 12.54
CA CYS A 99 -24.78 -6.16 13.45
C CYS A 99 -25.78 -6.51 14.56
N SER A 100 -25.44 -6.20 15.81
CA SER A 100 -26.30 -6.53 16.95
C SER A 100 -27.55 -5.64 16.93
N SER A 101 -28.69 -6.15 17.39
CA SER A 101 -29.92 -5.35 17.51
C SER A 101 -29.76 -4.15 18.46
N SER A 102 -28.78 -4.20 19.36
CA SER A 102 -28.39 -3.08 20.22
C SER A 102 -27.72 -1.92 19.47
N ASP A 103 -27.23 -2.16 18.25
CA ASP A 103 -26.56 -1.14 17.42
C ASP A 103 -27.58 -0.30 16.60
N ALA A 104 -28.88 -0.49 16.87
CA ALA A 104 -30.01 0.44 16.74
C ALA A 104 -30.13 1.33 15.49
N LEU A 105 -29.62 0.90 14.34
CA LEU A 105 -29.93 1.51 13.03
C LEU A 105 -30.48 0.43 12.10
N THR A 106 -31.77 0.15 12.29
CA THR A 106 -32.66 -0.73 11.52
C THR A 106 -32.16 -2.17 11.27
N SER A 107 -32.96 -3.16 11.68
CA SER A 107 -32.72 -4.59 11.45
C SER A 107 -32.81 -5.02 9.98
N GLU A 108 -32.72 -4.08 9.05
CA GLU A 108 -32.88 -4.36 7.63
C GLU A 108 -31.60 -5.00 7.12
N LYS A 109 -31.75 -6.24 6.66
CA LYS A 109 -30.64 -7.02 6.14
C LYS A 109 -30.15 -6.37 4.86
N LEU A 110 -28.82 -6.23 4.72
CA LEU A 110 -28.22 -5.82 3.45
C LEU A 110 -28.62 -6.80 2.34
N ASP A 111 -28.90 -6.25 1.17
CA ASP A 111 -29.23 -6.96 -0.06
C ASP A 111 -28.11 -6.68 -1.08
N PRO A 112 -27.41 -7.71 -1.59
CA PRO A 112 -26.33 -7.53 -2.55
C PRO A 112 -26.78 -6.90 -3.88
N ASN A 113 -28.08 -6.88 -4.19
CA ASN A 113 -28.62 -6.24 -5.39
C ASN A 113 -29.08 -4.79 -5.16
N THR A 114 -28.93 -4.26 -3.94
CA THR A 114 -29.29 -2.89 -3.61
C THR A 114 -28.08 -1.97 -3.73
N THR A 115 -28.30 -0.76 -4.26
CA THR A 115 -27.27 0.29 -4.29
C THR A 115 -27.28 1.05 -2.97
N TYR A 116 -26.10 1.20 -2.37
CA TYR A 116 -25.88 1.90 -1.12
C TYR A 116 -25.03 3.14 -1.33
N VAL A 117 -25.20 4.11 -0.44
CA VAL A 117 -24.41 5.33 -0.40
C VAL A 117 -23.68 5.41 0.93
N LEU A 118 -22.35 5.54 0.88
CA LEU A 118 -21.47 5.69 2.03
C LEU A 118 -20.85 7.09 2.01
N GLU A 119 -20.73 7.74 3.17
CA GLU A 119 -19.92 8.96 3.29
C GLU A 119 -18.44 8.57 3.32
N LYS A 120 -17.62 9.11 2.41
CA LYS A 120 -16.20 8.76 2.29
C LYS A 120 -15.44 9.00 3.59
N ALA A 121 -15.75 10.10 4.28
CA ALA A 121 -15.16 10.44 5.58
C ALA A 121 -15.39 9.34 6.64
N GLU A 122 -16.60 8.78 6.69
CA GLU A 122 -16.91 7.72 7.65
C GLU A 122 -16.17 6.43 7.30
N VAL A 123 -16.10 6.10 6.01
CA VAL A 123 -15.34 4.93 5.54
C VAL A 123 -13.86 5.06 5.87
N GLU A 124 -13.27 6.25 5.69
CA GLU A 124 -11.87 6.52 6.04
C GLU A 124 -11.56 6.40 7.53
N LEU A 125 -12.54 6.73 8.39
CA LEU A 125 -12.44 6.55 9.85
C LEU A 125 -12.62 5.08 10.26
N ALA A 126 -13.34 4.29 9.48
CA ALA A 126 -13.59 2.89 9.77
C ALA A 126 -12.36 2.03 9.44
N PRO A 127 -12.06 1.00 10.25
CA PRO A 127 -11.04 0.01 9.89
C PRO A 127 -11.44 -0.73 8.60
N HIS A 128 -10.74 -0.45 7.50
CA HIS A 128 -11.00 -1.05 6.20
C HIS A 128 -9.70 -1.37 5.45
N SER A 129 -9.78 -2.29 4.50
CA SER A 129 -8.76 -2.52 3.48
C SER A 129 -9.36 -2.27 2.11
N ARG A 130 -8.52 -1.86 1.16
CA ARG A 130 -8.95 -1.50 -0.19
C ARG A 130 -8.15 -2.28 -1.22
N ARG A 131 -8.85 -2.91 -2.15
CA ARG A 131 -8.27 -3.60 -3.32
C ARG A 131 -8.82 -3.00 -4.60
N GLY A 132 -7.99 -2.93 -5.63
CA GLY A 132 -8.36 -2.28 -6.88
C GLY A 132 -7.14 -1.92 -7.73
N TRP A 133 -7.40 -1.32 -8.89
CA TRP A 133 -6.35 -0.85 -9.76
C TRP A 133 -5.69 0.40 -9.20
N THR A 134 -4.37 0.45 -9.26
CA THR A 134 -3.58 1.61 -8.87
C THR A 134 -2.57 1.92 -9.95
N PHE A 135 -2.24 3.19 -10.13
CA PHE A 135 -1.22 3.62 -11.07
C PHE A 135 -0.43 4.76 -10.46
N GLY A 136 0.78 4.96 -10.94
CA GLY A 136 1.64 6.02 -10.45
C GLY A 136 2.97 6.03 -11.17
N ALA A 137 3.96 6.73 -10.60
CA ALA A 137 5.33 6.69 -11.05
C ALA A 137 6.20 6.03 -9.97
N LEU A 138 7.20 5.27 -10.39
CA LEU A 138 8.19 4.69 -9.49
C LEU A 138 9.61 4.99 -9.96
N ALA A 139 10.53 5.00 -9.00
CA ALA A 139 11.96 5.12 -9.24
C ALA A 139 12.67 3.87 -8.68
N LEU A 140 13.52 3.25 -9.51
CA LEU A 140 14.33 2.09 -9.17
C LEU A 140 15.81 2.47 -9.25
N PRO A 141 16.41 2.95 -8.14
CA PRO A 141 17.76 3.53 -8.16
C PRO A 141 18.87 2.48 -8.29
N PHE A 142 18.67 1.29 -7.73
CA PHE A 142 19.70 0.25 -7.68
C PHE A 142 19.18 -1.05 -8.30
N LYS A 143 19.97 -1.66 -9.19
CA LYS A 143 19.65 -2.95 -9.80
C LYS A 143 20.75 -3.95 -9.49
N TYR A 144 20.39 -5.03 -8.82
CA TYR A 144 21.21 -6.22 -8.64
C TYR A 144 21.11 -7.11 -9.88
N GLN A 145 22.21 -7.24 -10.61
CA GLN A 145 22.30 -8.00 -11.85
C GLN A 145 22.59 -9.46 -11.52
N PHE A 146 21.67 -10.38 -11.84
CA PHE A 146 21.87 -11.81 -11.56
C PHE A 146 22.99 -12.44 -12.38
N SER A 147 23.30 -11.87 -13.54
CA SER A 147 24.23 -12.48 -14.48
C SER A 147 25.68 -12.49 -14.01
N ASP A 148 26.07 -11.52 -13.18
CA ASP A 148 27.42 -11.41 -12.63
C ASP A 148 27.44 -11.01 -11.16
N LYS A 149 26.26 -10.98 -10.51
CA LYS A 149 26.07 -10.69 -9.08
C LYS A 149 26.56 -9.30 -8.69
N THR A 150 26.47 -8.33 -9.59
CA THR A 150 26.90 -6.94 -9.35
C THR A 150 25.72 -6.00 -9.09
N PHE A 151 25.97 -4.90 -8.38
CA PHE A 151 25.03 -3.80 -8.28
C PHE A 151 25.35 -2.75 -9.35
N THR A 152 24.32 -2.34 -10.07
CA THR A 152 24.40 -1.27 -11.07
C THR A 152 23.60 -0.07 -10.57
N ASN A 153 24.23 1.10 -10.61
CA ASN A 153 23.60 2.38 -10.28
C ASN A 153 23.00 2.94 -11.58
N ALA A 154 21.79 2.51 -11.90
CA ALA A 154 21.08 2.90 -13.11
C ALA A 154 19.62 3.15 -12.74
N THR A 155 19.30 4.42 -12.48
CA THR A 155 17.96 4.82 -12.06
C THR A 155 16.98 4.64 -13.21
N THR A 156 15.98 3.79 -13.00
CA THR A 156 14.82 3.70 -13.90
C THR A 156 13.68 4.50 -13.31
N ILE A 157 13.12 5.40 -14.12
CA ILE A 157 11.92 6.14 -13.75
C ILE A 157 10.85 5.77 -14.77
N GLY A 158 9.68 5.38 -14.28
CA GLY A 158 8.61 4.96 -15.17
C GLY A 158 7.25 4.93 -14.51
N PRO A 159 6.19 5.00 -15.34
CA PRO A 159 4.86 4.69 -14.86
C PRO A 159 4.76 3.24 -14.40
N TYR A 160 3.83 2.99 -13.49
CA TYR A 160 3.43 1.65 -13.09
C TYR A 160 1.91 1.53 -13.10
N LEU A 161 1.45 0.30 -13.32
CA LEU A 161 0.08 -0.13 -13.14
C LEU A 161 0.11 -1.34 -12.19
N GLY A 162 -0.62 -1.26 -11.10
CA GLY A 162 -0.70 -2.32 -10.11
C GLY A 162 -2.15 -2.68 -9.81
N TYR A 163 -2.30 -3.85 -9.20
CA TYR A 163 -3.55 -4.29 -8.62
C TYR A 163 -3.32 -4.60 -7.14
N GLY A 164 -3.96 -3.79 -6.29
CA GLY A 164 -3.97 -3.98 -4.84
C GLY A 164 -4.69 -5.26 -4.50
N VAL A 165 -4.10 -6.12 -3.67
CA VAL A 165 -4.74 -7.33 -3.19
C VAL A 165 -4.86 -7.26 -1.67
N ASN A 166 -6.05 -7.57 -1.16
CA ASN A 166 -6.29 -7.76 0.26
C ASN A 166 -5.65 -9.10 0.67
N SER A 167 -4.34 -9.08 0.90
CA SER A 167 -3.62 -10.24 1.44
C SER A 167 -3.66 -10.19 2.96
N ASN A 168 -3.92 -11.35 3.59
CA ASN A 168 -3.81 -11.52 5.04
C ASN A 168 -2.38 -11.22 5.58
N TRP A 169 -1.40 -11.07 4.69
CA TRP A 169 -0.07 -10.58 5.06
C TRP A 169 -0.11 -9.15 5.64
N GLY A 170 -1.09 -8.34 5.22
CA GLY A 170 -1.31 -7.02 5.80
C GLY A 170 -1.72 -7.06 7.26
N ASP A 171 -2.53 -8.05 7.63
CA ASP A 171 -2.92 -8.33 9.02
C ASP A 171 -1.73 -8.83 9.84
N PHE A 172 -0.89 -9.68 9.25
CA PHE A 172 0.36 -10.14 9.90
C PHE A 172 1.34 -9.00 10.20
N MET A 173 1.44 -8.00 9.29
CA MET A 173 2.33 -6.85 9.45
C MET A 173 1.66 -5.59 10.01
N GLY A 174 0.47 -5.71 10.60
CA GLY A 174 -0.12 -4.64 11.42
C GLY A 174 -0.63 -3.41 10.66
N GLY A 175 -1.26 -3.62 9.50
CA GLY A 175 -1.88 -2.56 8.70
C GLY A 175 -1.03 -2.10 7.51
N THR A 176 -0.50 -3.06 6.76
CA THR A 176 0.17 -2.79 5.47
C THR A 176 -0.71 -3.27 4.32
N SER A 177 -0.77 -2.50 3.23
CA SER A 177 -1.42 -2.94 2.00
C SER A 177 -0.39 -3.49 1.02
N THR A 178 -0.72 -4.60 0.36
CA THR A 178 0.17 -5.26 -0.62
C THR A 178 -0.41 -5.08 -2.02
N THR A 179 0.41 -4.57 -2.94
CA THR A 179 0.04 -4.34 -4.34
C THR A 179 0.98 -5.12 -5.25
N LEU A 180 0.40 -5.93 -6.14
CA LEU A 180 1.16 -6.49 -7.25
C LEU A 180 1.29 -5.41 -8.34
N VAL A 181 2.50 -5.12 -8.76
CA VAL A 181 2.79 -4.02 -9.68
C VAL A 181 3.46 -4.53 -10.94
N PHE A 182 2.96 -4.07 -12.08
CA PHE A 182 3.62 -4.13 -13.37
C PHE A 182 4.11 -2.73 -13.72
N SER A 183 5.37 -2.62 -14.15
CA SER A 183 5.93 -1.34 -14.54
C SER A 183 6.66 -1.43 -15.87
N ALA A 184 6.57 -0.34 -16.61
CA ALA A 184 7.27 -0.13 -17.85
C ALA A 184 7.84 1.28 -17.78
N GLY A 185 9.15 1.41 -17.97
CA GLY A 185 9.86 2.64 -17.69
C GLY A 185 10.96 2.90 -18.69
N TRP A 186 11.47 4.11 -18.59
CA TRP A 186 12.63 4.53 -19.35
C TRP A 186 13.83 4.57 -18.41
N VAL A 187 14.90 3.89 -18.79
CA VAL A 187 16.15 3.94 -18.06
C VAL A 187 17.06 4.94 -18.77
N ASN A 188 17.56 5.91 -18.01
CA ASN A 188 18.49 6.92 -18.48
C ASN A 188 19.85 6.71 -17.84
N ASN A 189 20.89 7.20 -18.49
CA ASN A 189 22.24 7.25 -17.92
C ASN A 189 22.83 5.86 -17.65
N ILE A 190 22.66 4.93 -18.59
CA ILE A 190 23.42 3.68 -18.56
C ILE A 190 24.75 3.91 -19.28
N ASP A 191 25.82 3.82 -18.51
CA ASP A 191 27.18 3.83 -18.99
C ASP A 191 27.52 2.49 -19.67
N VAL A 192 27.73 2.52 -20.99
CA VAL A 192 28.11 1.36 -21.79
C VAL A 192 29.51 1.58 -22.37
N PRO A 193 30.45 0.61 -22.23
CA PRO A 193 31.76 0.73 -22.86
C PRO A 193 31.63 0.73 -24.40
N LEU A 194 32.29 1.68 -25.05
CA LEU A 194 32.48 1.75 -26.49
C LEU A 194 33.57 0.78 -26.92
N LEU A 195 33.26 -0.13 -27.85
CA LEU A 195 34.23 -1.06 -28.42
C LEU A 195 34.79 -0.52 -29.74
N LYS A 196 36.10 -0.68 -29.99
CA LYS A 196 36.69 -0.38 -31.31
C LYS A 196 36.13 -1.33 -32.37
N ALA A 197 35.75 -0.79 -33.52
CA ALA A 197 35.12 -1.52 -34.63
C ALA A 197 35.99 -2.64 -35.26
N ALA A 198 37.27 -2.76 -34.90
CA ALA A 198 38.19 -3.76 -35.45
C ALA A 198 38.58 -4.87 -34.47
N ASP A 199 38.48 -4.66 -33.16
CA ASP A 199 38.83 -5.66 -32.13
C ASP A 199 37.97 -5.41 -30.89
N ALA A 200 36.95 -6.24 -30.68
CA ALA A 200 35.94 -6.12 -29.62
C ALA A 200 36.47 -6.30 -28.17
N LYS A 201 37.78 -6.13 -27.95
CA LYS A 201 38.46 -6.38 -26.67
C LYS A 201 38.97 -5.12 -25.97
N GLU A 202 39.03 -3.97 -26.64
CA GLU A 202 39.57 -2.74 -26.05
C GLU A 202 38.53 -1.61 -26.05
N SER A 203 38.22 -1.09 -24.86
CA SER A 203 37.27 0.00 -24.64
C SER A 203 37.93 1.35 -24.92
N THR A 204 37.34 2.19 -25.77
CA THR A 204 37.83 3.56 -26.05
C THR A 204 37.14 4.65 -25.24
N GLY A 205 36.16 4.27 -24.41
CA GLY A 205 35.40 5.21 -23.61
C GLY A 205 34.05 4.66 -23.21
N THR A 206 33.22 5.53 -22.67
CA THR A 206 31.88 5.21 -22.21
C THR A 206 30.88 6.06 -23.00
N VAL A 207 29.80 5.44 -23.48
CA VAL A 207 28.64 6.16 -23.99
C VAL A 207 27.48 5.99 -23.04
N ASN A 208 26.83 7.11 -22.77
CA ASN A 208 25.56 7.12 -22.10
C ASN A 208 24.48 6.66 -23.09
N ARG A 209 23.74 5.62 -22.71
CA ARG A 209 22.59 5.11 -23.46
C ARG A 209 21.34 5.16 -22.60
N SER A 210 20.25 5.44 -23.29
CA SER A 210 18.91 5.27 -22.77
C SER A 210 18.28 3.99 -23.33
N GLY A 211 17.35 3.41 -22.58
CA GLY A 211 16.66 2.20 -22.97
C GLY A 211 15.28 2.08 -22.35
N PHE A 212 14.61 1.00 -22.72
CA PHE A 212 13.31 0.63 -22.17
C PHE A 212 13.48 -0.46 -21.12
N THR A 213 12.70 -0.38 -20.05
CA THR A 213 12.74 -1.33 -18.94
C THR A 213 11.33 -1.83 -18.65
N THR A 214 11.18 -3.14 -18.45
CA THR A 214 9.93 -3.75 -17.96
C THR A 214 10.20 -4.49 -16.67
N ALA A 215 9.31 -4.36 -15.69
CA ALA A 215 9.45 -5.04 -14.42
C ALA A 215 8.09 -5.47 -13.84
N VAL A 216 8.15 -6.48 -12.98
CA VAL A 216 7.05 -6.90 -12.12
C VAL A 216 7.56 -6.89 -10.68
N GLY A 217 6.73 -6.48 -9.74
CA GLY A 217 7.13 -6.37 -8.35
C GLY A 217 5.97 -6.38 -7.39
N ILE A 218 6.31 -6.37 -6.12
CA ILE A 218 5.37 -6.24 -5.01
C ILE A 218 5.70 -4.95 -4.28
N VAL A 219 4.69 -4.13 -4.03
CA VAL A 219 4.78 -2.89 -3.25
C VAL A 219 3.97 -3.04 -1.98
N PHE A 220 4.58 -2.64 -0.88
CA PHE A 220 3.99 -2.57 0.44
C PHE A 220 3.82 -1.09 0.80
N SER A 221 2.62 -0.69 1.19
CA SER A 221 2.37 0.66 1.71
C SER A 221 2.17 0.63 3.22
N VAL A 222 2.70 1.65 3.90
CA VAL A 222 2.51 1.87 5.33
C VAL A 222 1.47 2.98 5.51
N ASP A 223 0.26 2.60 5.89
CA ASP A 223 -0.90 3.50 5.94
C ASP A 223 -0.93 4.38 7.22
N LYS A 224 -0.04 4.13 8.19
CA LYS A 224 0.04 4.87 9.47
C LYS A 224 0.84 6.18 9.37
N GLY A 225 0.37 7.10 8.52
CA GLY A 225 0.70 8.53 8.63
C GLY A 225 1.89 9.05 7.82
N THR A 226 2.71 8.18 7.22
CA THR A 226 3.81 8.63 6.35
C THR A 226 3.55 8.41 4.88
N GLY A 227 2.58 7.58 4.45
CA GLY A 227 2.38 7.30 3.02
C GLY A 227 3.62 6.70 2.34
N MET A 228 4.54 6.14 3.14
CA MET A 228 5.74 5.50 2.64
C MET A 228 5.40 4.17 1.98
N GLN A 229 6.12 3.91 0.90
CA GLN A 229 6.01 2.67 0.14
C GLN A 229 7.39 2.05 0.00
N PHE A 230 7.45 0.73 0.11
CA PHE A 230 8.65 -0.03 -0.21
C PHE A 230 8.27 -1.17 -1.12
N GLY A 231 9.16 -1.57 -2.02
CA GLY A 231 8.86 -2.62 -2.96
C GLY A 231 10.08 -3.37 -3.43
N VAL A 232 9.84 -4.54 -4.00
CA VAL A 232 10.86 -5.36 -4.62
C VAL A 232 10.40 -5.67 -6.03
N PHE A 233 11.27 -5.44 -7.00
CA PHE A 233 10.99 -5.56 -8.42
C PHE A 233 12.00 -6.47 -9.09
N ALA A 234 11.51 -7.34 -9.96
CA ALA A 234 12.33 -8.08 -10.91
C ALA A 234 12.00 -7.63 -12.33
N GLY A 235 13.02 -7.37 -13.14
CA GLY A 235 12.79 -6.85 -14.48
C GLY A 235 13.93 -7.10 -15.45
N GLN A 236 13.77 -6.55 -16.64
CA GLN A 236 14.72 -6.63 -17.74
C GLN A 236 14.87 -5.25 -18.41
N ASP A 237 16.10 -4.95 -18.84
CA ASP A 237 16.43 -3.75 -19.60
C ASP A 237 16.66 -4.11 -21.07
N ARG A 238 16.18 -3.24 -21.97
CA ARG A 238 16.25 -3.37 -23.43
C ARG A 238 16.74 -2.05 -24.02
N LEU A 239 18.04 -1.98 -24.34
CA LEU A 239 18.72 -0.83 -24.95
C LEU A 239 18.90 -1.03 -26.46
N GLY A 240 18.56 -2.21 -26.99
CA GLY A 240 18.69 -2.52 -28.40
C GLY A 240 20.10 -2.96 -28.79
N ARG A 241 20.15 -3.73 -29.88
CA ARG A 241 21.38 -4.37 -30.38
C ARG A 241 22.25 -3.34 -31.10
N ASN A 242 23.26 -2.82 -30.42
CA ASN A 242 24.33 -2.03 -31.03
C ASN A 242 25.65 -2.79 -30.91
N THR A 243 26.33 -3.01 -32.04
CA THR A 243 27.61 -3.73 -32.10
C THR A 243 28.78 -2.93 -31.53
N LEU A 244 28.71 -1.60 -31.55
CA LEU A 244 29.77 -0.69 -31.08
C LEU A 244 29.68 -0.33 -29.59
N ALA A 245 28.51 -0.54 -28.98
CA ALA A 245 28.27 -0.31 -27.55
C ALA A 245 27.29 -1.38 -27.01
N PRO A 246 27.74 -2.64 -26.89
CA PRO A 246 26.89 -3.72 -26.44
C PRO A 246 26.62 -3.56 -24.94
N TYR A 247 25.35 -3.43 -24.59
CA TYR A 247 24.96 -3.41 -23.19
C TYR A 247 25.06 -4.83 -22.60
N LYS A 248 25.95 -5.00 -21.61
CA LYS A 248 26.27 -6.30 -21.00
C LYS A 248 25.03 -7.01 -20.41
N TYR A 249 24.01 -6.26 -20.00
CA TYR A 249 22.80 -6.81 -19.36
C TYR A 249 21.55 -6.76 -20.24
N GLU A 250 21.70 -6.62 -21.57
CA GLU A 250 20.58 -6.61 -22.52
C GLU A 250 19.70 -7.86 -22.33
N GLY A 251 18.43 -7.63 -21.96
CA GLY A 251 17.43 -8.69 -21.74
C GLY A 251 17.72 -9.61 -20.55
N LYS A 252 18.71 -9.30 -19.70
CA LYS A 252 19.02 -10.09 -18.51
C LYS A 252 18.17 -9.62 -17.34
N TRP A 253 17.85 -10.58 -16.47
CA TRP A 253 17.08 -10.31 -15.26
C TRP A 253 17.92 -9.56 -14.23
N TRP A 254 17.28 -8.59 -13.58
CA TRP A 254 17.78 -7.89 -12.42
C TRP A 254 16.73 -7.85 -11.30
N LEU A 255 17.18 -7.58 -10.07
CA LEU A 255 16.35 -7.34 -8.89
C LEU A 255 16.60 -5.93 -8.36
N SER A 256 15.56 -5.20 -7.96
CA SER A 256 15.67 -3.84 -7.44
C SER A 256 14.79 -3.65 -6.22
N GLY A 257 15.31 -2.90 -5.25
CA GLY A 257 14.53 -2.34 -4.16
C GLY A 257 13.98 -0.98 -4.54
N MET A 258 12.72 -0.75 -4.18
CA MET A 258 12.04 0.54 -4.32
C MET A 258 11.77 1.09 -2.92
N VAL A 259 12.05 2.38 -2.75
CA VAL A 259 11.54 3.17 -1.64
C VAL A 259 10.88 4.38 -2.27
N GLY A 260 9.63 4.63 -1.93
CA GLY A 260 8.83 5.67 -2.51
C GLY A 260 7.94 6.34 -1.47
N TYR A 261 7.36 7.44 -1.91
CA TYR A 261 6.32 8.14 -1.20
C TYR A 261 5.12 8.22 -2.14
N LYS A 262 3.92 8.05 -1.59
CA LYS A 262 2.68 8.20 -2.35
C LYS A 262 2.39 9.69 -2.50
N PHE A 263 2.85 10.29 -3.60
CA PHE A 263 2.79 11.76 -3.80
C PHE A 263 1.43 12.30 -4.27
N PHE A 264 0.55 11.43 -4.76
CA PHE A 264 -0.73 11.80 -5.35
C PHE A 264 -1.77 10.84 -4.90
#